data_AF-A0A4S2VAC1-F1
#
_entry.id   AF-A0A4S2VAC1-F1
#
_cell.length_a   1.000
_cell.length_b   1.000
_cell.length_c   1.000
_cell.angle_alpha   90.00
_cell.angle_beta   90.00
_cell.angle_gamma   90.00
#
_symmetry.space_group_name_H-M   'P 1'
#
loop_
_entity.id
_entity.type
_entity.pdbx_description
1 polymer ?
#
loop_
_entity_poly.entity_id
_entity_poly.type
_entity_poly.pdbx_seq_one_letter_code
_entity_poly.pdbx_strand_id
1 'polypeptide(L)'
;MSDYWPPAHQAVELEEAEALARLPAAGADPDEVFGGMTLLTHAIDTEGDGALQSGGPLTVRTTAVLPAFGADPELVGPNRRTPMEQAGLYGHRLAQELLIAHIGRRASVGR
;
A
#
# COMPACT_ATOMS: atom_id res chain seq x y z
N MET A 1 17.17 17.42 4.19
CA MET A 1 16.50 17.53 2.87
C MET A 1 15.62 16.30 2.71
N SER A 2 14.45 16.32 3.38
CA SER A 2 13.47 15.23 3.39
C SER A 2 12.11 15.73 2.89
N ASP A 3 12.08 16.82 2.13
CA ASP A 3 10.86 17.58 1.85
C ASP A 3 10.20 17.18 0.53
N TYR A 4 10.59 16.03 -0.05
CA TYR A 4 10.04 15.58 -1.33
C TYR A 4 8.72 14.81 -1.14
N TRP A 5 8.61 13.99 -0.10
CA TRP A 5 7.48 13.07 0.06
C TRP A 5 6.49 13.58 1.13
N PRO A 6 5.17 13.50 0.88
CA PRO A 6 4.17 13.65 1.93
C PRO A 6 4.42 12.67 3.08
N PRO A 7 4.06 12.99 4.33
CA PRO A 7 4.37 12.15 5.49
C PRO A 7 3.93 10.68 5.36
N ALA A 8 2.78 10.43 4.74
CA ALA A 8 2.28 9.07 4.52
C ALA A 8 3.12 8.31 3.49
N HIS A 9 3.46 8.94 2.38
CA HIS A 9 4.35 8.31 1.42
C HIS A 9 5.79 8.16 1.95
N GLN A 10 6.28 9.08 2.79
CA GLN A 10 7.56 8.91 3.45
C GLN A 10 7.57 7.70 4.39
N ALA A 11 6.50 7.48 5.15
CA ALA A 11 6.38 6.29 5.99
C ALA A 11 6.33 5.00 5.17
N VAL A 12 5.69 5.03 4.00
CA VAL A 12 5.68 3.90 3.06
C VAL A 12 7.08 3.64 2.49
N GLU A 13 7.75 4.67 2.00
CA GLU A 13 9.11 4.58 1.40
C GLU A 13 10.14 4.02 2.38
N LEU A 14 9.97 4.31 3.68
CA LEU A 14 10.85 3.81 4.74
C LEU A 14 10.38 2.48 5.34
N GLU A 15 9.31 1.87 4.81
CA GLU A 15 8.65 0.68 5.36
C GLU A 15 8.25 0.79 6.85
N GLU A 16 7.98 2.01 7.33
CA GLU A 16 7.69 2.34 8.72
C GLU A 16 6.20 2.15 9.07
N ALA A 17 5.78 0.88 9.19
CA ALA A 17 4.41 0.50 9.47
C ALA A 17 3.82 1.14 10.74
N GLU A 18 4.63 1.35 11.79
CA GLU A 18 4.17 2.01 13.02
C GLU A 18 3.91 3.50 12.83
N ALA A 19 4.71 4.18 12.00
CA ALA A 19 4.48 5.57 11.67
C ALA A 19 3.21 5.71 10.81
N LEU A 20 3.07 4.84 9.81
CA LEU A 20 1.88 4.75 8.97
C LEU A 20 0.61 4.51 9.81
N ALA A 21 0.72 3.71 10.87
CA ALA A 21 -0.38 3.42 11.80
C ALA A 21 -0.91 4.62 12.60
N ARG A 22 -0.15 5.71 12.69
CA ARG A 22 -0.55 6.91 13.44
C ARG A 22 -1.19 7.97 12.56
N LEU A 23 -1.01 7.88 11.25
CA LEU A 23 -1.47 8.89 10.29
C LEU A 23 -3.00 9.03 10.18
N PRO A 24 -3.81 7.97 10.35
CA PRO A 24 -5.27 8.13 10.39
C PRO A 24 -5.74 9.06 11.51
N ALA A 25 -5.12 8.99 12.69
CA ALA A 25 -5.44 9.87 13.81
C ALA A 25 -5.05 11.34 13.54
N ALA A 26 -4.16 11.58 12.58
CA ALA A 26 -3.77 12.90 12.11
C ALA A 26 -4.63 13.41 10.94
N GLY A 27 -5.63 12.63 10.48
CA GLY A 27 -6.50 12.99 9.37
C GLY A 27 -5.87 12.79 7.98
N ALA A 28 -4.85 11.94 7.87
CA ALA A 28 -4.28 11.59 6.57
C ALA A 28 -5.31 10.88 5.69
N ASP A 29 -5.32 11.22 4.40
CA ASP A 29 -6.11 10.52 3.39
C ASP A 29 -5.50 9.14 3.15
N PRO A 30 -6.22 8.02 3.43
CA PRO A 30 -5.68 6.69 3.21
C PRO A 30 -5.48 6.36 1.72
N ASP A 31 -6.08 7.13 0.82
CA ASP A 31 -5.94 7.03 -0.63
C ASP A 31 -5.05 8.14 -1.21
N GLU A 32 -4.25 8.83 -0.36
CA GLU A 32 -3.36 9.91 -0.80
C GLU A 32 -2.52 9.49 -2.01
N VAL A 33 -2.45 10.40 -2.98
CA VAL A 33 -1.71 10.20 -4.23
C VAL A 33 -0.49 11.10 -4.26
N PHE A 34 0.68 10.51 -4.45
CA PHE A 34 1.93 11.20 -4.69
C PHE A 34 2.83 10.40 -5.64
N GLY A 35 3.59 11.07 -6.49
CA GLY A 35 4.48 10.40 -7.45
C GLY A 35 3.75 9.50 -8.46
N GLY A 36 2.45 9.70 -8.67
CA GLY A 36 1.63 8.89 -9.59
C GLY A 36 1.13 7.57 -8.99
N MET A 37 1.29 7.38 -7.68
CA MET A 37 0.85 6.19 -6.94
C MET A 37 -0.08 6.59 -5.80
N THR A 38 -1.09 5.76 -5.52
CA THR A 38 -1.77 5.78 -4.21
C THR A 38 -0.83 5.22 -3.15
N LEU A 39 -1.07 5.50 -1.87
CA LEU A 39 -0.34 4.86 -0.76
C LEU A 39 -0.28 3.33 -0.89
N LEU A 40 -1.39 2.70 -1.24
CA LEU A 40 -1.47 1.24 -1.34
C LEU A 40 -0.65 0.68 -2.52
N THR A 41 -0.68 1.34 -3.68
CA THR A 41 0.19 0.94 -4.80
C THR A 41 1.66 1.19 -4.51
N HIS A 42 1.98 2.28 -3.80
CA HIS A 42 3.34 2.61 -3.39
C HIS A 42 3.90 1.57 -2.41
N ALA A 43 3.12 1.14 -1.40
CA ALA A 43 3.55 0.13 -0.44
C ALA A 43 3.91 -1.20 -1.10
N ILE A 44 3.10 -1.63 -2.07
CA ILE A 44 3.35 -2.86 -2.84
C ILE A 44 4.62 -2.72 -3.70
N ASP A 45 4.83 -1.54 -4.29
CA ASP A 45 6.02 -1.21 -5.08
C ASP A 45 7.30 -1.26 -4.22
N THR A 46 7.32 -0.55 -3.09
CA THR A 46 8.46 -0.49 -2.16
C THR A 46 8.81 -1.88 -1.60
N GLU A 47 7.82 -2.64 -1.11
CA GLU A 47 8.06 -3.99 -0.58
C GLU A 47 8.54 -4.97 -1.68
N GLY A 48 8.01 -4.84 -2.89
CA GLY A 48 8.39 -5.67 -4.03
C GLY A 48 9.78 -5.36 -4.57
N ASP A 49 10.08 -4.07 -4.78
CA ASP A 49 11.37 -3.58 -5.24
C ASP A 49 12.48 -3.85 -4.21
N GLY A 50 12.20 -3.60 -2.92
CA GLY A 50 13.12 -3.91 -1.82
C GLY A 50 13.49 -5.40 -1.77
N ALA A 51 12.51 -6.29 -1.92
CA ALA A 51 12.76 -7.73 -1.97
C ALA A 51 13.58 -8.13 -3.22
N LEU A 52 13.27 -7.56 -4.39
CA LEU A 52 13.98 -7.83 -5.63
C LEU A 52 15.44 -7.38 -5.59
N GLN A 53 15.70 -6.19 -5.02
CA GLN A 53 17.04 -5.61 -4.95
C GLN A 53 17.91 -6.28 -3.88
N SER A 54 17.34 -6.59 -2.72
CA SER A 54 18.08 -7.19 -1.60
C SER A 54 18.21 -8.71 -1.70
N GLY A 55 17.34 -9.37 -2.47
CA GLY A 55 17.15 -10.82 -2.41
C GLY A 55 16.53 -11.30 -1.08
N GLY A 56 16.05 -10.37 -0.26
CA GLY A 56 15.40 -10.63 1.02
C GLY A 56 13.99 -11.18 0.88
N PRO A 57 13.37 -11.58 2.00
CA PRO A 57 11.99 -12.04 1.98
C PRO A 57 11.06 -10.88 1.64
N LEU A 58 10.10 -11.16 0.75
CA LEU A 58 9.03 -10.24 0.44
C LEU A 58 8.04 -10.14 1.61
N THR A 59 7.77 -8.91 2.05
CA THR A 59 6.93 -8.60 3.23
C THR A 59 5.66 -7.84 2.84
N VAL A 60 4.73 -7.66 3.79
CA VAL A 60 3.45 -6.97 3.60
C VAL A 60 3.17 -5.98 4.73
N ARG A 61 4.21 -5.44 5.36
CA ARG A 61 4.09 -4.68 6.60
C ARG A 61 3.30 -3.39 6.42
N THR A 62 3.59 -2.63 5.38
CA THR A 62 2.89 -1.38 5.07
C THR A 62 1.62 -1.66 4.26
N THR A 63 1.68 -2.65 3.35
CA THR A 63 0.51 -3.10 2.58
C THR A 63 -0.64 -3.57 3.47
N ALA A 64 -0.38 -4.28 4.57
CA ALA A 64 -1.43 -4.77 5.47
C ALA A 64 -2.11 -3.66 6.29
N VAL A 65 -1.39 -2.56 6.52
CA VAL A 65 -1.79 -1.44 7.38
C VAL A 65 -2.80 -0.55 6.65
N LEU A 66 -2.58 -0.27 5.37
CA LEU A 66 -3.38 0.70 4.61
C LEU A 66 -4.86 0.32 4.43
N PRO A 67 -5.24 -0.92 4.06
CA PRO A 67 -6.64 -1.31 3.97
C PRO A 67 -7.37 -1.24 5.32
N ALA A 68 -6.67 -1.53 6.42
CA ALA A 68 -7.24 -1.39 7.76
C ALA A 68 -7.58 0.06 8.12
N PHE A 69 -6.99 1.04 7.42
CA PHE A 69 -7.26 2.46 7.57
C PHE A 69 -8.20 3.05 6.53
N GLY A 70 -8.81 2.18 5.72
CA GLY A 70 -9.81 2.58 4.74
C GLY A 70 -9.26 2.86 3.35
N ALA A 71 -7.97 2.58 3.09
CA ALA A 71 -7.44 2.63 1.73
C ALA A 71 -8.23 1.67 0.84
N ASP A 72 -8.65 2.13 -0.32
CA ASP A 72 -9.47 1.34 -1.22
C ASP A 72 -8.59 0.34 -1.99
N PRO A 73 -8.74 -0.99 -1.77
CA PRO A 73 -7.93 -2.01 -2.43
C PRO A 73 -8.21 -2.13 -3.93
N GLU A 74 -9.25 -1.47 -4.45
CA GLU A 74 -9.64 -1.48 -5.86
C GLU A 74 -9.36 -0.13 -6.55
N LEU A 75 -8.88 0.88 -5.82
CA LEU A 75 -8.63 2.20 -6.38
C LEU A 75 -7.49 2.18 -7.39
N VAL A 76 -7.81 2.54 -8.63
CA VAL A 76 -6.85 2.65 -9.72
C VAL A 76 -6.01 3.92 -9.52
N GLY A 77 -4.71 3.74 -9.35
CA GLY A 77 -3.78 4.86 -9.24
C GLY A 77 -3.60 5.63 -10.56
N PRO A 78 -3.00 6.84 -10.53
CA PRO A 78 -2.73 7.64 -11.74
C PRO A 78 -1.89 6.91 -12.80
N ASN A 79 -1.06 5.95 -12.39
CA ASN A 79 -0.32 5.06 -13.29
C ASN A 79 -1.21 4.02 -14.02
N ARG A 80 -2.54 4.11 -13.86
CA ARG A 80 -3.56 3.23 -14.43
C ARG A 80 -3.44 1.77 -13.97
N ARG A 81 -2.95 1.55 -12.76
CA ARG A 81 -2.89 0.22 -12.14
C ARG A 81 -3.71 0.16 -10.87
N THR A 82 -4.40 -0.96 -10.70
CA THR A 82 -4.94 -1.39 -9.42
C THR A 82 -3.82 -1.90 -8.52
N PRO A 83 -4.03 -1.93 -7.18
CA PRO A 83 -3.14 -2.63 -6.25
C PRO A 83 -2.91 -4.11 -6.64
N MET A 84 -3.94 -4.78 -7.17
CA MET A 84 -3.83 -6.18 -7.61
C MET A 84 -2.86 -6.33 -8.79
N GLU A 85 -2.96 -5.46 -9.79
CA GLU A 85 -2.04 -5.45 -10.94
C GLU A 85 -0.61 -5.12 -10.52
N GLN A 86 -0.43 -4.16 -9.61
CA GLN A 86 0.88 -3.80 -9.07
C GLN A 86 1.52 -5.00 -8.34
N ALA A 87 0.76 -5.70 -7.49
CA ALA A 87 1.25 -6.90 -6.80
C ALA A 87 1.62 -8.03 -7.78
N GLY A 88 0.89 -8.13 -8.89
CA GLY A 88 1.19 -9.07 -9.97
C GLY A 88 2.56 -8.86 -10.62
N LEU A 89 3.02 -7.61 -10.78
CA LEU A 89 4.32 -7.30 -11.39
C LEU A 89 5.50 -7.88 -10.60
N TYR A 90 5.40 -7.90 -9.28
CA TYR A 90 6.43 -8.41 -8.39
C TYR A 90 6.25 -9.89 -8.01
N GLY A 91 5.18 -10.56 -8.47
CA GLY A 91 4.80 -11.87 -7.95
C GLY A 91 4.50 -11.84 -6.45
N HIS A 92 3.98 -10.71 -5.96
CA HIS A 92 3.77 -10.41 -4.54
C HIS A 92 2.53 -11.16 -3.99
N ARG A 93 2.66 -12.48 -3.85
CA ARG A 93 1.55 -13.38 -3.48
C ARG A 93 0.89 -12.99 -2.16
N LEU A 94 1.68 -12.55 -1.18
CA LEU A 94 1.15 -12.15 0.12
C LEU A 94 0.26 -10.89 0.00
N ALA A 95 0.66 -9.89 -0.78
CA ALA A 95 -0.18 -8.73 -1.06
C ALA A 95 -1.46 -9.14 -1.80
N GLN A 96 -1.37 -10.02 -2.80
CA GLN A 96 -2.55 -10.51 -3.54
C GLN A 96 -3.57 -11.18 -2.60
N GLU A 97 -3.11 -12.06 -1.71
CA GLU A 97 -3.97 -12.74 -0.75
C GLU A 97 -4.64 -11.76 0.23
N LEU A 98 -3.90 -10.77 0.71
CA LEU A 98 -4.44 -9.71 1.57
C LEU A 98 -5.50 -8.87 0.86
N LEU A 99 -5.24 -8.46 -0.39
CA LEU A 99 -6.18 -7.69 -1.20
C LEU A 99 -7.47 -8.48 -1.46
N ILE A 100 -7.37 -9.74 -1.88
CA ILE A 100 -8.53 -10.64 -2.07
C ILE A 100 -9.35 -10.73 -0.79
N ALA A 101 -8.71 -10.94 0.36
CA ALA A 101 -9.40 -11.04 1.63
C ALA A 101 -10.11 -9.73 2.01
N HIS A 102 -9.50 -8.57 1.73
CA HIS A 102 -10.07 -7.27 2.06
C HIS A 102 -11.27 -6.91 1.15
N ILE A 103 -11.13 -7.14 -0.16
CA ILE A 103 -12.20 -6.95 -1.15
C ILE A 103 -13.40 -7.85 -0.82
N GLY A 104 -13.15 -9.13 -0.55
CA GLY A 104 -14.18 -10.09 -0.19
C GLY A 104 -14.94 -9.70 1.08
N ARG A 105 -14.25 -9.16 2.10
CA ARG A 105 -14.89 -8.65 3.32
C ARG A 105 -15.79 -7.46 3.03
N ARG A 106 -15.35 -6.47 2.25
CA ARG A 106 -16.18 -5.31 1.88
C ARG A 106 -17.47 -5.73 1.16
N ALA A 107 -17.38 -6.70 0.24
CA ALA A 107 -18.54 -7.26 -0.46
C ALA A 107 -19.51 -8.06 0.45
N SER A 108 -19.06 -8.50 1.62
CA SER A 108 -19.91 -9.16 2.63
C SER A 108 -20.56 -8.19 3.61
N VAL A 109 -19.92 -7.05 3.89
CA VAL A 109 -20.42 -6.01 4.81
C VAL A 109 -21.41 -5.07 4.12
N GLY A 110 -21.29 -4.87 2.81
CA GLY A 110 -22.24 -4.07 2.02
C GLY A 110 -23.55 -4.78 1.65
N ARG A 111 -23.91 -5.89 2.31
CA ARG A 111 -25.10 -6.70 2.03
C ARG A 111 -26.08 -6.72 3.19
#